data_AF-A0AAV1A9D3-F1
#
_entry.id   AF-A0AAV1A9D3-F1
#
_cell.length_a   1.000
_cell.length_b   1.000
_cell.length_c   1.000
_cell.angle_alpha   90.00
_cell.angle_beta   90.00
_cell.angle_gamma   90.00
#
_symmetry.space_group_name_H-M   'P 1'
#
loop_
_entity.id
_entity.type
_entity.pdbx_description
1 polymer ?
#
loop_
_entity_poly.entity_id
_entity_poly.type
_entity_poly.pdbx_seq_one_letter_code
_entity_poly.pdbx_strand_id
1 'polypeptide(L)'
;MDNKFDTAEKKVLVDIVKSVQKKGLKGKLGGWKEFLNIHDKKFGATMSDPSRRSHEDLAEFLKTFSKDDDLKYFDNIMRRHSNQYTVERLKDRSHHSPEQSLVQATIQHPDYPKEYSFPRIDEVCFFTI
;
A
#
# COMPACT_ATOMS: atom_id res chain seq x y z
N MET A 1 -9.56 -10.57 -0.28
CA MET A 1 -8.94 -9.23 -0.18
C MET A 1 -9.69 -8.34 0.79
N ASP A 2 -11.02 -8.44 0.85
CA ASP A 2 -11.89 -7.58 1.65
C ASP A 2 -11.46 -7.42 3.12
N ASN A 3 -11.24 -8.51 3.84
CA ASN A 3 -10.79 -8.48 5.24
C ASN A 3 -9.39 -7.85 5.43
N LYS A 4 -8.55 -7.84 4.38
CA LYS A 4 -7.22 -7.20 4.45
C LYS A 4 -7.34 -5.68 4.40
N PHE A 5 -8.31 -5.13 3.67
CA PHE A 5 -8.53 -3.68 3.64
C PHE A 5 -9.02 -3.16 5.00
N ASP A 6 -9.88 -3.94 5.67
CA ASP A 6 -10.44 -3.56 6.97
C ASP A 6 -9.38 -3.52 8.10
N THR A 7 -8.31 -4.29 7.96
CA THR A 7 -7.24 -4.37 8.98
C THR A 7 -5.98 -3.60 8.60
N ALA A 8 -5.85 -3.18 7.34
CA ALA A 8 -4.68 -2.43 6.88
C ALA A 8 -4.61 -1.03 7.52
N GLU A 9 -3.40 -0.54 7.76
CA GLU A 9 -3.20 0.83 8.22
C GLU A 9 -3.77 1.84 7.22
N LYS A 10 -4.38 2.91 7.73
CA LYS A 10 -4.97 3.97 6.90
C LYS A 10 -3.98 4.53 5.87
N LYS A 11 -2.70 4.69 6.23
CA LYS A 11 -1.64 5.15 5.31
C LYS A 11 -1.52 4.25 4.08
N VAL A 12 -1.56 2.94 4.27
CA VAL A 12 -1.46 1.95 3.18
C VAL A 12 -2.67 2.09 2.26
N LEU A 13 -3.87 2.21 2.82
CA LEU A 13 -5.08 2.41 2.02
C LEU A 13 -5.01 3.72 1.21
N VAL A 14 -4.55 4.81 1.82
CA VAL A 14 -4.36 6.10 1.14
C VAL A 14 -3.39 5.96 -0.04
N ASP A 15 -2.27 5.27 0.15
CA ASP A 15 -1.26 5.08 -0.90
C ASP A 15 -1.79 4.21 -2.05
N ILE A 16 -2.58 3.18 -1.75
CA ILE A 16 -3.28 2.37 -2.77
C ILE A 16 -4.26 3.25 -3.56
N VAL A 17 -5.12 4.02 -2.89
CA VAL A 17 -6.12 4.87 -3.58
C VAL A 17 -5.44 5.93 -4.44
N LYS A 18 -4.37 6.58 -3.96
CA LYS A 18 -3.56 7.50 -4.77
C LYS A 18 -2.95 6.80 -5.99
N SER A 19 -2.46 5.57 -5.83
CA SER A 19 -1.94 4.79 -6.94
C SER A 19 -3.02 4.43 -7.96
N VAL A 20 -4.23 4.07 -7.50
CA VAL A 20 -5.40 3.80 -8.35
C VAL A 20 -5.76 5.04 -9.17
N GLN A 21 -5.82 6.21 -8.52
CA GLN A 21 -6.07 7.47 -9.21
C GLN A 21 -5.01 7.79 -10.26
N LYS A 22 -3.73 7.60 -9.94
CA LYS A 22 -2.61 7.84 -10.87
C LYS A 22 -2.66 6.92 -12.09
N LYS A 23 -3.07 5.66 -11.89
CA LYS A 23 -3.21 4.67 -12.97
C LYS A 23 -4.55 4.73 -13.71
N GLY A 24 -5.49 5.54 -13.24
CA GLY A 24 -6.84 5.64 -13.82
C GLY A 24 -7.67 4.36 -13.66
N LEU A 25 -7.38 3.53 -12.66
CA LEU A 25 -8.13 2.29 -12.43
C LEU A 25 -9.53 2.61 -11.92
N LYS A 26 -10.50 1.79 -12.34
CA LYS A 26 -11.92 1.95 -12.00
C LYS A 26 -12.49 0.63 -11.50
N GLY A 27 -13.17 0.68 -10.36
CA GLY A 27 -13.91 -0.43 -9.80
C GLY A 27 -15.34 -0.48 -10.35
N LYS A 28 -16.19 -1.30 -9.72
CA LYS A 28 -17.61 -1.44 -10.08
C LYS A 28 -18.40 -0.13 -9.96
N LEU A 29 -18.02 0.72 -9.01
CA LEU A 29 -18.62 2.04 -8.78
C LEU A 29 -17.82 3.18 -9.46
N GLY A 30 -16.99 2.83 -10.43
CA GLY A 30 -16.18 3.79 -11.17
C GLY A 30 -14.85 4.14 -10.50
N GLY A 31 -14.31 5.29 -10.86
CA GLY A 31 -13.12 5.86 -10.23
C GLY A 31 -13.44 6.52 -8.88
N TRP A 32 -12.40 6.91 -8.16
CA TRP A 32 -12.54 7.48 -6.80
C TRP A 32 -13.54 8.63 -6.68
N LYS A 33 -13.56 9.58 -7.62
CA LYS A 33 -14.50 10.70 -7.60
C LYS A 33 -15.95 10.26 -7.90
N GLU A 34 -16.11 9.30 -8.80
CA GLU A 34 -17.43 8.73 -9.17
C GLU A 34 -18.02 8.00 -7.95
N PHE A 35 -17.19 7.19 -7.28
CA PHE A 35 -17.54 6.52 -6.02
C PHE A 35 -17.97 7.52 -4.94
N LEU A 36 -17.17 8.56 -4.68
CA LEU A 36 -17.48 9.55 -3.63
C LEU A 36 -18.78 10.31 -3.89
N ASN A 37 -19.13 10.58 -5.15
CA ASN A 37 -20.39 11.26 -5.47
C ASN A 37 -21.62 10.38 -5.17
N ILE A 38 -21.50 9.06 -5.26
CA ILE A 38 -22.58 8.12 -5.00
C ILE A 38 -22.68 7.82 -3.50
N HIS A 39 -21.53 7.66 -2.86
CA HIS A 39 -21.42 7.11 -1.51
C HIS A 39 -21.43 8.18 -0.42
N ASP A 40 -20.82 9.35 -0.67
CA ASP A 40 -20.77 10.45 0.30
C ASP A 40 -21.65 11.64 -0.10
N LYS A 41 -22.87 11.65 0.45
CA LYS A 41 -23.83 12.75 0.25
C LYS A 41 -23.46 14.05 0.97
N LYS A 42 -22.53 14.04 1.92
CA LYS A 42 -22.15 15.23 2.72
C LYS A 42 -21.05 16.04 2.06
N PHE A 43 -19.98 15.40 1.59
CA PHE A 43 -18.85 16.11 0.97
C PHE A 43 -18.63 15.74 -0.50
N GLY A 44 -19.09 14.57 -0.95
CA GLY A 44 -18.98 14.12 -2.34
C GLY A 44 -17.56 14.25 -2.91
N ALA A 45 -17.46 14.56 -4.21
CA ALA A 45 -16.18 14.80 -4.86
C ALA A 45 -15.46 16.10 -4.42
N THR A 46 -16.11 16.97 -3.64
CA THR A 46 -15.51 18.24 -3.16
C THR A 46 -14.33 18.01 -2.23
N MET A 47 -14.32 16.88 -1.50
CA MET A 47 -13.18 16.42 -0.69
C MET A 47 -12.62 15.12 -1.27
N SER A 48 -11.92 15.21 -2.41
CA SER A 48 -11.39 14.04 -3.12
C SER A 48 -10.01 13.57 -2.65
N ASP A 49 -9.38 14.23 -1.69
CA ASP A 49 -8.08 13.79 -1.17
C ASP A 49 -8.27 12.52 -0.31
N PRO A 50 -7.69 11.37 -0.69
CA PRO A 50 -7.83 10.13 0.09
C PRO A 50 -7.31 10.27 1.53
N SER A 51 -6.30 11.12 1.78
CA SER A 51 -5.74 11.30 3.12
C SER A 51 -6.74 11.94 4.11
N ARG A 52 -7.71 12.69 3.58
CA ARG A 52 -8.76 13.38 4.33
C ARG A 52 -10.02 12.53 4.54
N ARG A 53 -10.05 11.29 4.04
CA ARG A 53 -11.17 10.36 4.20
C ARG A 53 -11.01 9.44 5.41
N SER A 54 -12.12 8.82 5.83
CA SER A 54 -12.12 7.81 6.88
C SER A 54 -11.40 6.55 6.41
N HIS A 55 -11.07 5.66 7.33
CA HIS A 55 -10.49 4.36 6.95
C HIS A 55 -11.53 3.51 6.21
N GLU A 56 -12.77 3.59 6.67
CA GLU A 56 -13.93 2.86 6.15
C GLU A 56 -14.24 3.25 4.70
N ASP A 57 -14.26 4.56 4.37
CA ASP A 57 -14.52 5.05 3.01
C ASP A 57 -13.46 4.53 2.01
N LEU A 58 -12.20 4.48 2.46
CA LEU A 58 -11.09 3.99 1.64
C LEU A 58 -11.21 2.48 1.41
N ALA A 59 -11.48 1.71 2.48
CA ALA A 59 -11.65 0.27 2.40
C ALA A 59 -12.85 -0.10 1.52
N GLU A 60 -13.98 0.59 1.68
CA GLU A 60 -15.20 0.34 0.90
C GLU A 60 -15.00 0.62 -0.58
N PHE A 61 -14.29 1.70 -0.94
CA PHE A 61 -13.92 1.94 -2.34
C PHE A 61 -13.04 0.83 -2.92
N LEU A 62 -12.01 0.39 -2.19
CA LEU A 62 -11.10 -0.65 -2.69
C LEU A 62 -11.82 -2.01 -2.83
N LYS A 63 -12.81 -2.29 -2.00
CA LYS A 63 -13.71 -3.46 -2.14
C LYS A 63 -14.59 -3.43 -3.39
N THR A 64 -14.72 -2.28 -4.07
CA THR A 64 -15.46 -2.21 -5.34
C THR A 64 -14.69 -2.82 -6.52
N PHE A 65 -13.40 -3.13 -6.35
CA PHE A 65 -12.58 -3.78 -7.36
C PHE A 65 -12.71 -5.30 -7.26
N SER A 66 -13.02 -5.95 -8.38
CA SER A 66 -13.17 -7.40 -8.48
C SER A 66 -12.25 -8.05 -9.50
N LYS A 67 -11.45 -7.26 -10.23
CA LYS A 67 -10.51 -7.80 -11.22
C LYS A 67 -9.26 -8.32 -10.52
N ASP A 68 -8.88 -9.56 -10.81
CA ASP A 68 -7.73 -10.21 -10.17
C ASP A 68 -6.42 -9.42 -10.33
N ASP A 69 -6.20 -8.78 -11.47
CA ASP A 69 -4.99 -7.98 -11.71
C ASP A 69 -4.94 -6.73 -10.82
N ASP A 70 -6.08 -6.07 -10.61
CA ASP A 70 -6.18 -4.93 -9.69
C ASP A 70 -5.94 -5.39 -8.24
N LEU A 71 -6.52 -6.53 -7.86
CA LEU A 71 -6.35 -7.11 -6.52
C LEU A 71 -4.89 -7.54 -6.26
N LYS A 72 -4.23 -8.19 -7.23
CA LYS A 72 -2.80 -8.53 -7.15
C LYS A 72 -1.93 -7.28 -7.03
N TYR A 73 -2.28 -6.22 -7.77
CA TYR A 73 -1.58 -4.94 -7.70
C TYR A 73 -1.69 -4.31 -6.31
N PHE A 74 -2.88 -4.36 -5.69
CA PHE A 74 -3.07 -3.87 -4.32
C PHE A 74 -2.29 -4.70 -3.29
N ASP A 75 -2.30 -6.03 -3.43
CA ASP A 75 -1.53 -6.92 -2.57
C ASP A 75 -0.01 -6.64 -2.65
N ASN A 76 0.49 -6.32 -3.85
CA ASN A 76 1.89 -5.91 -4.03
C ASN A 76 2.23 -4.62 -3.26
N ILE A 77 1.33 -3.62 -3.29
CA ILE A 77 1.51 -2.38 -2.52
C ILE A 77 1.50 -2.68 -1.02
N MET A 78 0.51 -3.44 -0.52
CA MET A 78 0.42 -3.82 0.88
C MET A 78 1.69 -4.54 1.36
N ARG A 79 2.16 -5.52 0.59
CA ARG A 79 3.38 -6.26 0.90
C ARG A 79 4.61 -5.36 0.91
N ARG A 80 4.73 -4.40 0.00
CA ARG A 80 5.82 -3.42 0.02
C ARG A 80 5.83 -2.61 1.31
N HIS A 81 4.68 -2.16 1.79
CA HIS A 81 4.57 -1.48 3.08
C HIS A 81 4.99 -2.37 4.25
N SER A 82 4.56 -3.63 4.26
CA SER A 82 4.96 -4.61 5.28
C SER A 82 6.48 -4.86 5.26
N ASN A 83 7.08 -5.06 4.09
CA ASN A 83 8.52 -5.26 3.94
C ASN A 83 9.30 -4.02 4.38
N GLN A 84 8.84 -2.82 4.01
CA GLN A 84 9.45 -1.57 4.44
C GLN A 84 9.42 -1.43 5.98
N TYR A 85 8.29 -1.74 6.61
CA TYR A 85 8.18 -1.72 8.07
C TYR A 85 9.14 -2.73 8.74
N THR A 86 9.26 -3.94 8.20
CA THR A 86 10.21 -4.95 8.70
C THR A 86 11.66 -4.48 8.54
N VAL A 87 12.03 -3.91 7.39
CA VAL A 87 13.38 -3.36 7.14
C VAL A 87 13.68 -2.19 8.08
N GLU A 88 12.71 -1.30 8.32
CA GLU A 88 12.86 -0.20 9.28
C GLU A 88 13.08 -0.71 10.71
N ARG A 89 12.37 -1.77 11.12
CA ARG A 89 12.57 -2.40 12.44
C ARG A 89 13.93 -3.09 12.57
N LEU A 90 14.41 -3.75 11.52
CA LEU A 90 15.73 -4.41 11.49
C LEU A 90 16.91 -3.42 11.54
N LYS A 91 16.67 -2.12 11.30
CA LYS A 91 17.70 -1.10 11.50
C LYS A 91 17.98 -0.82 12.97
N ASP A 92 17.11 -1.24 13.90
CA ASP A 92 17.35 -1.10 15.33
C ASP A 92 18.55 -1.95 15.78
N ARG A 93 19.46 -1.36 16.58
CA ARG A 93 20.70 -1.97 17.08
C ARG A 93 20.49 -2.81 18.33
N SER A 94 19.24 -2.99 18.77
CA SER A 94 18.88 -3.78 19.94
C SER A 94 18.95 -5.30 19.72
N HIS A 95 19.24 -5.77 18.50
CA HIS A 95 19.26 -7.18 18.15
C HIS A 95 20.58 -7.88 18.52
N HIS A 96 20.49 -9.04 19.17
CA HIS A 96 21.64 -9.71 19.81
C HIS A 96 22.23 -10.89 19.02
N SER A 97 21.61 -11.35 17.92
CA SER A 97 22.12 -12.51 17.17
C SER A 97 23.16 -12.10 16.10
N PRO A 98 24.19 -12.92 15.85
CA PRO A 98 25.18 -12.65 14.79
C PRO A 98 24.55 -12.50 13.38
N GLU A 99 23.52 -13.27 13.07
CA GLU A 99 22.81 -13.23 11.79
C GLU A 99 22.05 -11.92 11.61
N GLN A 100 21.35 -11.47 12.67
CA GLN A 100 20.65 -10.18 12.66
C GLN A 100 21.62 -9.01 12.53
N SER A 101 22.81 -9.12 13.14
CA SER A 101 23.87 -8.11 13.01
C SER A 101 24.36 -7.96 11.57
N LEU A 102 24.52 -9.08 10.85
CA LEU A 102 24.91 -9.06 9.44
C LEU A 102 23.84 -8.43 8.54
N VAL A 103 22.57 -8.80 8.77
CA VAL A 103 21.42 -8.22 8.07
C VAL A 103 21.37 -6.70 8.29
N GLN A 104 21.56 -6.25 9.53
CA GLN A 104 21.58 -4.84 9.87
C GLN A 104 22.72 -4.09 9.20
N ALA A 105 23.94 -4.63 9.24
CA ALA A 105 25.10 -4.01 8.58
C ALA A 105 24.86 -3.81 7.08
N THR A 106 24.22 -4.80 6.44
CA THR A 106 23.85 -4.74 5.02
C THR A 106 22.80 -3.66 4.75
N ILE A 107 21.72 -3.61 5.54
CA ILE A 107 20.63 -2.63 5.37
C ILE A 107 21.07 -1.20 5.69
N GLN A 108 22.02 -1.01 6.61
CA GLN A 108 22.57 0.30 6.96
C GLN A 108 23.58 0.81 5.93
N HIS A 109 24.04 -0.03 5.00
CA HIS A 109 24.99 0.38 3.97
C HIS A 109 24.36 1.45 3.03
N PRO A 110 25.06 2.56 2.73
CA PRO A 110 24.51 3.65 1.91
C PRO A 110 24.05 3.24 0.50
N ASP A 111 24.62 2.18 -0.06
CA ASP A 111 24.26 1.69 -1.39
C ASP A 111 23.11 0.67 -1.39
N TYR A 112 22.73 0.14 -0.22
CA TYR A 112 21.62 -0.83 -0.14
C TYR A 112 20.31 -0.29 -0.75
N PRO A 113 19.87 0.96 -0.49
CA PRO A 113 18.67 1.49 -1.12
C PRO A 113 18.79 1.69 -2.64
N LYS A 114 20.00 1.79 -3.20
CA LYS A 114 20.21 1.94 -4.64
C LYS A 114 20.14 0.58 -5.33
N GLU A 115 20.86 -0.39 -4.77
CA GLU A 115 21.00 -1.75 -5.33
C GLU A 115 19.76 -2.62 -5.09
N TYR A 116 19.03 -2.39 -3.98
CA TYR A 116 17.84 -3.15 -3.59
C TYR A 116 16.54 -2.34 -3.67
N SER A 117 16.49 -1.31 -4.52
CA SER A 117 15.25 -0.62 -4.88
C SER A 117 14.61 -1.28 -6.10
N PHE A 118 13.45 -1.92 -5.90
CA PHE A 118 12.71 -2.53 -6.99
C PHE A 118 11.77 -1.50 -7.65
N PRO A 119 11.95 -1.22 -8.96
CA PRO A 119 11.30 -0.09 -9.64
C PRO A 119 9.85 -0.33 -10.06
N ARG A 120 9.32 -1.56 -9.97
CA ARG A 120 8.01 -1.91 -10.56
C ARG A 120 7.10 -2.68 -9.60
N ILE A 121 5.88 -2.16 -9.42
CA ILE A 121 4.78 -2.76 -8.65
C ILE A 121 3.99 -3.77 -9.52
N ASP A 122 4.20 -3.69 -10.84
CA ASP A 122 3.51 -4.40 -11.92
C ASP A 122 4.09 -5.78 -12.23
N GLU A 123 5.33 -6.07 -11.84
CA GLU A 123 5.85 -7.43 -11.91
C GLU A 123 5.57 -8.15 -10.58
N VAL A 124 5.09 -9.39 -10.66
CA VAL A 124 4.88 -10.27 -9.50
C VAL A 124 6.25 -10.63 -8.94
N CYS A 125 6.89 -9.70 -8.23
CA CYS A 125 8.14 -9.97 -7.55
C CYS A 125 7.82 -10.69 -6.25
N PHE A 126 8.14 -11.97 -6.09
CA PHE A 126 8.00 -12.67 -4.81
C PHE A 126 9.05 -12.15 -3.81
N PHE A 127 8.75 -11.06 -3.10
CA PHE A 127 9.58 -10.56 -2.00
C PHE A 127 8.95 -10.90 -0.65
N THR A 128 9.52 -11.91 0.00
CA THR A 128 9.36 -12.15 1.44
C THR A 128 10.75 -11.97 2.05
N ILE A 129 10.88 -11.06 3.02
CA ILE A 129 12.05 -10.99 3.92
C ILE A 129 11.67 -11.74 5.18
#